data_AF-A0A3C0DYP9-F1
#
_entry.id   AF-A0A3C0DYP9-F1
#
_cell.length_a   1.000
_cell.length_b   1.000
_cell.length_c   1.000
_cell.angle_alpha   90.00
_cell.angle_beta   90.00
_cell.angle_gamma   90.00
#
_symmetry.space_group_name_H-M   'P 1'
#
loop_
_entity.id
_entity.type
_entity.pdbx_description
1 polymer ?
#
loop_
_entity_poly.entity_id
_entity_poly.type
_entity_poly.pdbx_seq_one_letter_code
_entity_poly.pdbx_strand_id
1 'polypeptide(L)'
;MKAWVFPCVAALLAGIAWAWYQASPAPVGEAENPMFWASDQWTEWRVVPLEEGEGVQRVFRDPNGLEVVHVVTPGESLPSDVAQKPWRGGWLQGAREALDAWVEDPGTMAAHWREEPGFNVSLVRTLGGWVWRGSGTVVWRESGLIAGAGEVWLTSSLPEPWWAGPRGWAPWSEAGLTPEDQLLAAGIPVEPWATRWEGGGRFTLEDPLVWQNDVDRLTIEHGWDVEWKDDGIVVNGDPSWAWTRSDAGGQAQFDGDTWAFNSSPRAGLWSPQDTRQGSVAAESSSPSMASAAAAGVPGTLGAVCNHRTKQDMDVLHAEGKVTALDVNGDEVWSVEAEVPMGGVEDIDIYANGKCQAMFCTEEALHLVDVKGREVSGFPVKPRRGTWTAWALVDYDSNRKYRYLLASSSTGLVENKRREGEATPGWTHKPAAGVDVQSPVRHIQHLRLGSRDYIYVGREDGQVELLKRNGSPRAQTPVRVHASHPPVFRKGSGLDNTSVLFIDATQHVREFTLGQGAEVGISGLTRADRLEWRDVDGDGVDDLVTTWKGESTAWDARNNPISLPGRRD
;
A
#
# COMPACT_ATOMS: atom_id res chain seq x y z
N MET A 1 -17.14 64.42 -28.11
CA MET A 1 -16.14 64.42 -27.02
C MET A 1 -14.76 64.63 -27.64
N LYS A 2 -13.92 65.49 -27.04
CA LYS A 2 -12.58 65.81 -27.57
C LYS A 2 -11.65 64.58 -27.40
N ALA A 3 -10.87 64.23 -28.43
CA ALA A 3 -10.08 62.98 -28.52
C ALA A 3 -9.04 62.78 -27.39
N TRP A 4 -8.74 63.83 -26.63
CA TRP A 4 -7.77 63.90 -25.54
C TRP A 4 -8.39 63.57 -24.19
N VAL A 5 -9.73 63.48 -24.11
CA VAL A 5 -10.47 63.09 -22.90
C VAL A 5 -10.28 61.59 -22.61
N PHE A 6 -10.23 60.75 -23.64
CA PHE A 6 -10.05 59.30 -23.48
C PHE A 6 -8.72 58.89 -22.82
N PRO A 7 -7.54 59.40 -23.24
CA PRO A 7 -6.28 59.06 -22.57
C PRO A 7 -6.20 59.63 -21.14
N CYS A 8 -6.77 60.81 -20.87
CA CYS A 8 -6.81 61.36 -19.51
C CYS A 8 -7.72 60.54 -18.58
N VAL A 9 -8.89 60.09 -19.05
CA VAL A 9 -9.78 59.22 -18.28
C VAL A 9 -9.15 57.85 -18.07
N ALA A 10 -8.47 57.29 -19.08
CA ALA A 10 -7.75 56.02 -18.93
C ALA A 10 -6.61 56.11 -17.92
N ALA A 11 -5.82 57.20 -17.94
CA ALA A 11 -4.76 57.42 -16.96
C ALA A 11 -5.30 57.61 -15.54
N LEU A 12 -6.46 58.29 -15.40
CA LEU A 12 -7.11 58.49 -14.11
C LEU A 12 -7.70 57.18 -13.57
N LEU A 13 -8.31 56.35 -14.43
CA LEU A 13 -8.79 55.02 -14.07
C LEU A 13 -7.63 54.08 -13.73
N ALA A 14 -6.51 54.14 -14.44
CA ALA A 14 -5.31 53.38 -14.12
C ALA A 14 -4.69 53.82 -12.78
N GLY A 15 -4.67 55.13 -12.49
CA GLY A 15 -4.22 55.67 -11.21
C GLY A 15 -5.14 55.27 -10.04
N ILE A 16 -6.46 55.27 -10.25
CA ILE A 16 -7.44 54.81 -9.26
C ILE A 16 -7.33 53.31 -9.05
N ALA A 17 -7.17 52.52 -10.10
CA ALA A 17 -6.96 51.07 -10.00
C ALA A 17 -5.65 50.74 -9.27
N TRP A 18 -4.56 51.47 -9.56
CA TRP A 18 -3.28 51.32 -8.86
C TRP A 18 -3.37 51.71 -7.38
N ALA A 19 -4.08 52.80 -7.07
CA ALA A 19 -4.33 53.22 -5.69
C ALA A 19 -5.25 52.24 -4.93
N TRP A 20 -6.28 51.69 -5.59
CA TRP A 20 -7.15 50.65 -5.02
C TRP A 20 -6.40 49.34 -4.78
N TYR A 21 -5.50 48.96 -5.69
CA TYR A 21 -4.64 47.78 -5.53
C TYR A 21 -3.71 47.92 -4.32
N GLN A 22 -3.14 49.10 -4.10
CA GLN A 22 -2.28 49.38 -2.95
C GLN A 22 -3.04 49.57 -1.62
N ALA A 23 -4.32 49.98 -1.68
CA ALA A 23 -5.09 50.37 -0.50
C ALA A 23 -6.13 49.34 -0.04
N SER A 24 -6.31 48.22 -0.74
CA SER A 24 -7.25 47.16 -0.33
C SER A 24 -6.59 46.26 0.70
N PRO A 25 -6.99 46.31 1.99
CA PRO A 25 -6.37 45.51 3.05
C PRO A 25 -6.97 44.11 3.15
N ALA A 26 -8.12 43.90 2.50
CA ALA A 26 -8.70 42.59 2.31
C ALA A 26 -8.15 42.03 0.99
N PRO A 27 -7.49 40.88 1.01
CA PRO A 27 -7.09 40.23 -0.22
C PRO A 27 -8.34 40.00 -1.10
N VAL A 28 -8.32 40.50 -2.34
CA VAL A 28 -9.44 40.35 -3.28
C VAL A 28 -9.18 39.11 -4.12
N GLY A 29 -9.96 38.06 -3.91
CA GLY A 29 -9.85 36.78 -4.61
C GLY A 29 -9.89 35.60 -3.65
N GLU A 30 -9.93 34.39 -4.20
CA GLU A 30 -9.76 33.16 -3.43
C GLU A 30 -8.34 33.10 -2.87
N ALA A 31 -8.18 32.71 -1.61
CA ALA A 31 -6.87 32.60 -0.97
C ALA A 31 -6.01 31.58 -1.71
N GLU A 32 -4.87 32.03 -2.24
CA GLU A 32 -3.92 31.13 -2.88
C GLU A 32 -3.30 30.19 -1.83
N ASN A 33 -2.82 29.05 -2.30
CA ASN A 33 -2.20 28.06 -1.43
C ASN A 33 -0.70 28.42 -1.21
N PRO A 34 -0.28 28.81 0.02
CA PRO A 34 1.10 29.22 0.32
C PRO A 34 2.15 28.12 0.11
N MET A 35 1.74 26.86 0.09
CA MET A 35 2.65 25.74 -0.10
C MET A 35 3.27 25.74 -1.51
N PHE A 36 2.70 26.45 -2.49
CA PHE A 36 3.30 26.59 -3.82
C PHE A 36 4.26 27.77 -3.96
N TRP A 37 4.40 28.58 -2.90
CA TRP A 37 5.16 29.83 -2.93
C TRP A 37 6.24 29.89 -1.85
N ALA A 38 6.09 29.15 -0.75
CA ALA A 38 7.02 29.15 0.37
C ALA A 38 8.39 28.59 -0.01
N SER A 39 9.46 29.18 0.53
CA SER A 39 10.82 28.70 0.30
C SER A 39 11.24 27.52 1.18
N ASP A 40 12.29 26.83 0.76
CA ASP A 40 12.83 25.61 1.42
C ASP A 40 13.50 25.85 2.78
N GLN A 41 13.60 27.11 3.22
CA GLN A 41 14.02 27.42 4.59
C GLN A 41 13.04 26.85 5.62
N TRP A 42 11.76 26.73 5.24
CA TRP A 42 10.73 26.07 6.02
C TRP A 42 10.82 24.58 5.73
N THR A 43 11.36 23.82 6.67
CA THR A 43 11.61 22.39 6.49
C THR A 43 10.47 21.50 6.95
N GLU A 44 9.43 22.04 7.59
CA GLU A 44 8.24 21.29 7.97
C GLU A 44 6.96 22.04 7.60
N TRP A 45 6.11 21.36 6.86
CA TRP A 45 4.95 21.89 6.14
C TRP A 45 3.75 21.04 6.50
N ARG A 46 2.66 21.63 7.02
CA ARG A 46 1.47 20.86 7.45
C ARG A 46 0.17 21.54 7.08
N VAL A 47 -0.82 20.74 6.72
CA VAL A 47 -2.23 21.14 6.63
C VAL A 47 -2.95 20.59 7.84
N VAL A 48 -3.56 21.48 8.62
CA VAL A 48 -4.30 21.16 9.84
C VAL A 48 -5.76 21.59 9.64
N PRO A 49 -6.73 20.65 9.63
CA PRO A 49 -8.15 20.99 9.62
C PRO A 49 -8.54 21.81 10.85
N LEU A 50 -9.38 22.83 10.69
CA LEU A 50 -9.90 23.62 11.79
C LEU A 50 -10.96 22.83 12.58
N GLU A 51 -10.90 22.86 13.92
CA GLU A 51 -11.80 22.07 14.79
C GLU A 51 -13.28 22.54 14.75
N GLU A 52 -13.56 23.79 14.35
CA GLU A 52 -14.91 24.38 14.40
C GLU A 52 -15.39 25.06 13.09
N GLY A 53 -14.89 24.66 11.91
CA GLY A 53 -15.39 25.20 10.63
C GLY A 53 -14.89 24.51 9.35
N GLU A 54 -15.47 24.86 8.20
CA GLU A 54 -14.95 24.48 6.86
C GLU A 54 -13.68 25.29 6.57
N GLY A 55 -12.51 24.65 6.65
CA GLY A 55 -11.25 25.28 6.30
C GLY A 55 -10.04 24.57 6.88
N VAL A 56 -8.86 24.95 6.40
CA VAL A 56 -7.57 24.42 6.84
C VAL A 56 -6.63 25.55 7.25
N GLN A 57 -5.82 25.30 8.27
CA GLN A 57 -4.62 26.08 8.55
C GLN A 57 -3.43 25.41 7.86
N ARG A 58 -2.54 26.24 7.30
CA ARG A 58 -1.29 25.76 6.71
C ARG A 58 -0.12 26.27 7.52
N VAL A 59 0.67 25.36 8.05
CA VAL A 59 1.72 25.66 9.03
C VAL A 59 3.08 25.34 8.42
N PHE A 60 4.01 26.27 8.61
CA PHE A 60 5.40 26.20 8.14
C PHE A 60 6.34 26.37 9.33
N ARG A 61 7.33 25.50 9.46
CA ARG A 61 8.37 25.57 10.51
C ARG A 61 9.76 25.43 9.93
N ASP A 62 10.67 26.25 10.42
CA ASP A 62 12.10 26.14 10.13
C ASP A 62 12.81 25.22 11.17
N PRO A 63 14.06 24.82 10.92
CA PRO A 63 14.83 24.00 11.88
C PRO A 63 15.12 24.68 13.23
N ASN A 64 15.05 26.02 13.31
CA ASN A 64 15.34 26.79 14.52
C ASN A 64 14.09 27.05 15.37
N GLY A 65 12.91 26.65 14.91
CA GLY A 65 11.64 26.77 15.63
C GLY A 65 10.84 28.04 15.31
N LEU A 66 11.21 28.81 14.28
CA LEU A 66 10.34 29.84 13.73
C LEU A 66 9.11 29.17 13.08
N GLU A 67 7.94 29.81 13.21
CA GLU A 67 6.68 29.29 12.68
C GLU A 67 5.89 30.40 11.97
N VAL A 68 5.36 30.07 10.79
CA VAL A 68 4.39 30.89 10.05
C VAL A 68 3.15 30.04 9.78
N VAL A 69 1.98 30.63 10.01
CA VAL A 69 0.68 30.01 9.77
C VAL A 69 -0.08 30.84 8.76
N HIS A 70 -0.60 30.20 7.72
CA HIS A 70 -1.51 30.82 6.78
C HIS A 70 -2.96 30.50 7.13
N VAL A 71 -3.80 31.54 7.13
CA VAL A 71 -5.24 31.48 7.34
C VAL A 71 -5.96 32.25 6.23
N VAL A 72 -7.15 31.78 5.86
CA VAL A 72 -7.99 32.46 4.85
C VAL A 72 -8.54 33.78 5.40
N THR A 73 -8.97 33.76 6.66
CA THR A 73 -9.58 34.92 7.33
C THR A 73 -8.61 35.45 8.39
N PRO A 74 -8.41 36.79 8.50
CA PRO A 74 -7.52 37.35 9.50
C PRO A 74 -8.04 37.08 10.92
N GLY A 75 -7.13 36.97 11.88
CA GLY A 75 -7.50 36.91 13.28
C GLY A 75 -8.01 38.28 13.76
N GLU A 76 -9.16 38.31 14.42
CA GLU A 76 -9.71 39.53 15.03
C GLU A 76 -8.93 39.95 16.29
N SER A 77 -8.34 38.98 17.00
CA SER A 77 -7.52 39.18 18.20
C SER A 77 -6.38 38.18 18.23
N LEU A 78 -5.15 38.65 17.99
CA LEU A 78 -3.94 37.84 18.06
C LEU A 78 -3.18 38.08 19.37
N PRO A 79 -2.45 37.07 19.88
CA PRO A 79 -1.48 37.26 20.97
C PRO A 79 -0.48 38.38 20.68
N SER A 80 0.04 39.04 21.71
CA SER A 80 0.92 40.22 21.55
C SER A 80 2.24 39.95 20.82
N ASP A 81 2.65 38.69 20.79
CA ASP A 81 3.85 38.15 20.14
C ASP A 81 3.60 37.68 18.70
N VAL A 82 2.35 37.65 18.26
CA VAL A 82 1.93 37.22 16.93
C VAL A 82 1.49 38.42 16.10
N ALA A 83 2.18 38.65 15.00
CA ALA A 83 1.78 39.62 13.98
C ALA A 83 1.04 38.91 12.84
N GLN A 84 0.34 39.68 12.01
CA GLN A 84 -0.23 39.18 10.75
C GLN A 84 0.01 40.15 9.59
N LYS A 85 0.17 39.62 8.38
CA LYS A 85 0.29 40.39 7.14
C LYS A 85 -0.59 39.80 6.03
N PRO A 86 -1.22 40.62 5.17
CA PRO A 86 -1.95 40.14 4.00
C PRO A 86 -1.02 39.38 3.06
N TRP A 87 -1.51 38.31 2.46
CA TRP A 87 -0.75 37.48 1.52
C TRP A 87 -1.68 36.75 0.55
N ARG A 88 -1.60 37.08 -0.75
CA ARG A 88 -2.30 36.44 -1.89
C ARG A 88 -3.69 35.83 -1.60
N GLY A 89 -4.67 36.68 -1.33
CA GLY A 89 -6.04 36.20 -1.06
C GLY A 89 -6.30 35.78 0.40
N GLY A 90 -5.25 35.58 1.23
CA GLY A 90 -5.33 35.23 2.66
C GLY A 90 -4.37 36.03 3.54
N TRP A 91 -3.96 35.44 4.67
CA TRP A 91 -3.14 36.08 5.70
C TRP A 91 -2.07 35.14 6.25
N LEU A 92 -0.85 35.65 6.41
CA LEU A 92 0.22 34.98 7.16
C LEU A 92 0.28 35.53 8.58
N GLN A 93 0.42 34.64 9.56
CA GLN A 93 0.46 34.92 10.99
C GLN A 93 1.71 34.27 11.60
N GLY A 94 2.37 34.94 12.53
CA GLY A 94 3.56 34.42 13.22
C GLY A 94 4.32 35.51 13.96
N ALA A 95 5.43 35.14 14.60
CA ALA A 95 6.34 36.13 15.17
C ALA A 95 6.84 37.10 14.08
N ARG A 96 7.11 38.36 14.44
CA ARG A 96 7.53 39.38 13.44
C ARG A 96 8.76 38.94 12.65
N GLU A 97 9.72 38.32 13.35
CA GLU A 97 10.90 37.71 12.75
C GLU A 97 10.56 36.60 11.75
N ALA A 98 9.59 35.72 12.07
CA ALA A 98 9.15 34.67 11.16
C ALA A 98 8.44 35.24 9.91
N LEU A 99 7.65 36.30 10.08
CA LEU A 99 7.00 36.98 8.95
C LEU A 99 8.00 37.73 8.07
N ASP A 100 9.04 38.34 8.65
CA ASP A 100 10.11 39.01 7.91
C ASP A 100 11.01 38.00 7.18
N ALA A 101 11.16 36.79 7.73
CA ALA A 101 11.85 35.67 7.09
C ALA A 101 11.06 35.03 5.94
N TRP A 102 9.75 35.26 5.84
CA TRP A 102 8.94 34.69 4.74
C TRP A 102 9.35 35.26 3.38
N VAL A 103 9.91 34.39 2.53
CA VAL A 103 10.35 34.69 1.16
C VAL A 103 9.59 33.79 0.18
N GLU A 104 9.10 34.38 -0.91
CA GLU A 104 8.50 33.65 -2.04
C GLU A 104 9.61 33.18 -2.99
N ASP A 105 10.21 32.02 -2.66
CA ASP A 105 11.25 31.38 -3.45
C ASP A 105 11.03 29.86 -3.43
N PRO A 106 9.99 29.37 -4.12
CA PRO A 106 9.58 27.98 -4.04
C PRO A 106 10.69 27.06 -4.53
N GLY A 107 11.13 26.16 -3.66
CA GLY A 107 12.18 25.20 -3.93
C GLY A 107 11.65 23.76 -3.99
N THR A 108 12.48 22.83 -3.53
CA THR A 108 12.18 21.40 -3.52
C THR A 108 11.00 21.06 -2.60
N MET A 109 10.79 21.77 -1.49
CA MET A 109 9.61 21.59 -0.64
C MET A 109 8.32 21.91 -1.42
N ALA A 110 8.30 23.03 -2.15
CA ALA A 110 7.14 23.43 -2.96
C ALA A 110 6.88 22.43 -4.09
N ALA A 111 7.94 21.97 -4.76
CA ALA A 111 7.85 20.99 -5.83
C ALA A 111 7.28 19.64 -5.35
N HIS A 112 7.60 19.25 -4.11
CA HIS A 112 7.16 18.01 -3.48
C HIS A 112 5.81 18.12 -2.76
N TRP A 113 5.29 19.32 -2.54
CA TRP A 113 4.04 19.48 -1.82
C TRP A 113 2.82 19.01 -2.61
N ARG A 114 1.96 18.23 -1.95
CA ARG A 114 0.62 17.87 -2.44
C ARG A 114 -0.39 18.15 -1.33
N GLU A 115 -1.60 18.57 -1.66
CA GLU A 115 -2.67 18.72 -0.67
C GLU A 115 -3.76 17.70 -0.97
N GLU A 116 -4.24 17.02 0.07
CA GLU A 116 -5.22 15.96 -0.05
C GLU A 116 -6.44 16.28 0.83
N PRO A 117 -7.59 16.64 0.23
CA PRO A 117 -8.79 16.99 0.97
C PRO A 117 -9.25 15.84 1.89
N GLY A 118 -9.50 16.15 3.15
CA GLY A 118 -10.00 15.20 4.15
C GLY A 118 -8.91 14.40 4.89
N PHE A 119 -7.62 14.67 4.64
CA PHE A 119 -6.49 14.04 5.33
C PHE A 119 -5.60 15.07 6.03
N ASN A 120 -4.97 14.65 7.13
CA ASN A 120 -3.91 15.43 7.77
C ASN A 120 -2.64 15.29 6.95
N VAL A 121 -2.30 16.33 6.18
CA VAL A 121 -1.17 16.28 5.26
C VAL A 121 0.08 16.95 5.87
N SER A 122 1.24 16.34 5.72
CA SER A 122 2.52 16.91 6.15
C SER A 122 3.64 16.65 5.14
N LEU A 123 4.61 17.55 5.03
CA LEU A 123 5.87 17.40 4.30
C LEU A 123 7.01 17.85 5.20
N VAL A 124 8.03 17.00 5.38
CA VAL A 124 9.16 17.27 6.27
C VAL A 124 10.47 17.01 5.55
N ARG A 125 11.36 17.99 5.50
CA ARG A 125 12.76 17.81 5.11
C ARG A 125 13.56 17.26 6.30
N THR A 126 14.29 16.19 6.03
CA THR A 126 15.13 15.44 6.95
C THR A 126 16.58 15.42 6.44
N LEU A 127 17.51 14.90 7.24
CA LEU A 127 18.90 14.69 6.83
C LEU A 127 19.05 13.70 5.65
N GLY A 128 18.03 12.89 5.37
CA GLY A 128 18.01 11.92 4.27
C GLY A 128 17.18 12.36 3.06
N GLY A 129 16.62 13.57 3.07
CA GLY A 129 15.70 14.09 2.04
C GLY A 129 14.31 14.43 2.59
N TRP A 130 13.29 14.49 1.75
CA TRP A 130 11.95 14.99 2.06
C TRP A 130 10.96 13.85 2.30
N VAL A 131 9.96 14.05 3.17
CA VAL A 131 8.94 13.05 3.50
C VAL A 131 7.55 13.69 3.49
N TRP A 132 6.70 13.34 2.51
CA TRP A 132 5.29 13.75 2.49
C TRP A 132 4.39 12.64 3.06
N ARG A 133 3.32 13.01 3.74
CA ARG A 133 2.34 12.11 4.35
C ARG A 133 0.93 12.70 4.17
N GLY A 134 -0.01 11.89 3.73
CA GLY A 134 -1.44 12.19 3.57
C GLY A 134 -2.26 10.91 3.81
N SER A 135 -3.03 10.46 2.82
CA SER A 135 -3.58 9.08 2.82
C SER A 135 -2.51 8.00 2.62
N GLY A 136 -1.34 8.37 2.10
CA GLY A 136 -0.15 7.54 1.96
C GLY A 136 1.14 8.26 2.43
N THR A 137 2.29 7.60 2.34
CA THR A 137 3.60 8.18 2.66
C THR A 137 4.53 8.13 1.45
N VAL A 138 5.44 9.10 1.44
CA VAL A 138 6.18 9.55 0.28
C VAL A 138 7.53 9.99 0.78
N VAL A 139 8.60 9.55 0.15
CA VAL A 139 9.95 9.97 0.53
C VAL A 139 10.71 10.36 -0.75
N TRP A 140 11.46 11.44 -0.69
CA TRP A 140 12.38 11.89 -1.73
C TRP A 140 13.75 11.97 -1.08
N ARG A 141 14.79 11.37 -1.67
CA ARG A 141 16.12 11.33 -1.05
C ARG A 141 16.99 12.49 -1.52
N GLU A 142 17.84 12.99 -0.64
CA GLU A 142 18.82 14.03 -1.00
C GLU A 142 20.05 13.37 -1.66
N SER A 143 20.30 13.67 -2.94
CA SER A 143 21.41 13.08 -3.69
C SER A 143 22.74 13.71 -3.25
N GLY A 144 23.67 12.90 -2.69
CA GLY A 144 25.05 13.38 -2.47
C GLY A 144 25.89 12.74 -1.36
N LEU A 145 25.35 11.89 -0.49
CA LEU A 145 26.14 11.27 0.60
C LEU A 145 26.62 9.84 0.32
N ILE A 146 26.01 9.14 -0.65
CA ILE A 146 26.52 7.87 -1.22
C ILE A 146 26.12 7.85 -2.71
N ALA A 147 27.05 7.50 -3.59
CA ALA A 147 26.85 7.52 -5.04
C ALA A 147 25.66 6.63 -5.49
N GLY A 148 24.75 7.21 -6.28
CA GLY A 148 23.66 6.47 -6.96
C GLY A 148 22.23 6.72 -6.46
N ALA A 149 21.97 7.81 -5.74
CA ALA A 149 20.69 8.03 -5.05
C ALA A 149 19.60 8.66 -5.94
N GLY A 150 18.66 7.84 -6.42
CA GLY A 150 17.34 8.24 -6.88
C GLY A 150 16.33 8.40 -5.73
N GLU A 151 15.25 9.14 -5.98
CA GLU A 151 14.09 9.30 -5.09
C GLU A 151 13.50 7.94 -4.70
N VAL A 152 13.11 7.75 -3.43
CA VAL A 152 12.55 6.48 -2.94
C VAL A 152 11.27 6.79 -2.19
N TRP A 153 10.11 6.54 -2.79
CA TRP A 153 8.83 6.58 -2.09
C TRP A 153 8.61 5.29 -1.31
N LEU A 154 8.30 5.39 -0.02
CA LEU A 154 7.83 4.27 0.78
C LEU A 154 6.32 4.41 0.98
N THR A 155 5.55 3.69 0.16
CA THR A 155 4.23 3.26 0.60
C THR A 155 4.42 2.19 1.67
N SER A 156 3.51 2.10 2.63
CA SER A 156 3.52 1.06 3.67
C SER A 156 3.28 -0.36 3.14
N SER A 157 3.43 -0.62 1.83
CA SER A 157 3.05 -1.90 1.21
C SER A 157 3.41 -2.06 -0.27
N LEU A 158 4.60 -1.69 -0.75
CA LEU A 158 5.08 -2.10 -2.08
C LEU A 158 6.59 -2.45 -2.10
N PRO A 159 6.99 -3.63 -2.60
CA PRO A 159 8.40 -4.01 -2.87
C PRO A 159 8.93 -3.42 -4.19
N GLU A 160 10.27 -3.27 -4.33
CA GLU A 160 10.94 -2.95 -5.61
C GLU A 160 11.13 -4.22 -6.49
N PRO A 161 11.25 -4.11 -7.84
CA PRO A 161 11.71 -2.95 -8.61
C PRO A 161 10.56 -2.16 -9.26
N TRP A 162 9.91 -1.29 -8.49
CA TRP A 162 8.80 -0.46 -8.94
C TRP A 162 9.28 0.97 -9.12
N TRP A 163 9.02 1.54 -10.30
CA TRP A 163 9.21 2.97 -10.57
C TRP A 163 7.89 3.73 -10.38
N ALA A 164 7.94 4.94 -9.80
CA ALA A 164 6.80 5.84 -9.66
C ALA A 164 7.21 7.31 -9.89
N GLY A 165 6.51 8.01 -10.79
CA GLY A 165 6.59 9.46 -11.04
C GLY A 165 5.22 10.15 -10.89
N PRO A 166 5.12 11.48 -11.02
CA PRO A 166 3.85 12.19 -10.81
C PRO A 166 2.80 11.78 -11.84
N ARG A 167 1.51 12.02 -11.55
CA ARG A 167 0.38 11.73 -12.45
C ARG A 167 0.62 12.47 -13.78
N GLY A 168 1.06 11.73 -14.80
CA GLY A 168 1.37 12.22 -16.15
C GLY A 168 2.83 12.17 -16.61
N TRP A 169 3.80 11.66 -15.84
CA TRP A 169 5.19 11.57 -16.31
C TRP A 169 5.78 10.17 -16.17
N ALA A 170 6.41 9.67 -17.24
CA ALA A 170 7.35 8.55 -17.30
C ALA A 170 8.81 9.08 -17.36
N PRO A 171 9.84 8.30 -16.99
CA PRO A 171 11.10 8.86 -16.52
C PRO A 171 12.11 9.18 -17.63
N TRP A 172 11.87 10.11 -18.56
CA TRP A 172 12.92 10.54 -19.53
C TRP A 172 12.92 12.04 -19.86
N SER A 173 14.07 12.53 -20.37
CA SER A 173 14.39 13.95 -20.63
C SER A 173 13.88 14.48 -21.98
N GLU A 174 13.27 15.67 -21.95
CA GLU A 174 12.60 16.51 -22.99
C GLU A 174 12.94 16.36 -24.49
N ALA A 175 11.91 16.47 -25.37
CA ALA A 175 11.72 17.54 -26.40
C ALA A 175 10.46 17.34 -27.32
N GLY A 176 9.28 17.88 -26.97
CA GLY A 176 8.11 17.95 -27.89
C GLY A 176 6.73 18.14 -27.24
N LEU A 177 5.71 18.58 -28.03
CA LEU A 177 4.29 18.63 -27.61
C LEU A 177 3.68 17.24 -27.61
N THR A 178 3.04 16.85 -26.51
CA THR A 178 2.48 15.51 -26.31
C THR A 178 1.11 15.34 -26.99
N PRO A 179 0.64 14.10 -27.20
CA PRO A 179 -0.71 13.86 -27.74
C PRO A 179 -1.82 14.48 -26.88
N GLU A 180 -1.63 14.57 -25.57
CA GLU A 180 -2.56 15.26 -24.68
C GLU A 180 -2.59 16.77 -24.96
N ASP A 181 -1.42 17.39 -25.12
CA ASP A 181 -1.33 18.83 -25.42
C ASP A 181 -2.05 19.16 -26.73
N GLN A 182 -2.03 18.23 -27.71
CA GLN A 182 -2.70 18.39 -29.00
C GLN A 182 -4.21 18.16 -28.93
N LEU A 183 -4.68 17.20 -28.12
CA LEU A 183 -6.11 17.02 -27.83
C LEU A 183 -6.68 18.24 -27.11
N LEU A 184 -5.98 18.74 -26.09
CA LEU A 184 -6.36 19.93 -25.34
C LEU A 184 -6.33 21.19 -26.23
N ALA A 185 -5.33 21.34 -27.10
CA ALA A 185 -5.25 22.46 -28.04
C ALA A 185 -6.36 22.44 -29.10
N ALA A 186 -6.88 21.26 -29.46
CA ALA A 186 -8.05 21.09 -30.32
C ALA A 186 -9.39 21.32 -29.59
N GLY A 187 -9.35 21.61 -28.28
CA GLY A 187 -10.53 21.88 -27.45
C GLY A 187 -11.27 20.62 -27.00
N ILE A 188 -10.63 19.44 -27.07
CA ILE A 188 -11.20 18.17 -26.66
C ILE A 188 -10.95 18.00 -25.15
N PRO A 189 -11.99 17.97 -24.30
CA PRO A 189 -11.82 17.85 -22.86
C PRO A 189 -11.41 16.42 -22.49
N VAL A 190 -10.25 16.31 -21.83
CA VAL A 190 -9.70 15.06 -21.28
C VAL A 190 -9.74 15.13 -19.76
N GLU A 191 -10.07 14.00 -19.13
CA GLU A 191 -10.05 13.89 -17.67
C GLU A 191 -8.62 14.11 -17.11
N PRO A 192 -8.44 14.78 -15.94
CA PRO A 192 -7.12 15.17 -15.41
C PRO A 192 -6.19 14.00 -15.06
N TRP A 193 -6.71 12.79 -15.14
CA TRP A 193 -6.07 11.58 -14.66
C TRP A 193 -5.68 10.60 -15.77
N ALA A 194 -5.56 11.09 -16.99
CA ALA A 194 -5.04 10.35 -18.13
C ALA A 194 -3.68 9.71 -17.84
N THR A 195 -3.41 8.61 -18.54
CA THR A 195 -2.11 7.96 -18.49
C THR A 195 -1.33 8.20 -19.78
N ARG A 196 -0.02 8.43 -19.67
CA ARG A 196 0.82 8.88 -20.78
C ARG A 196 2.04 7.97 -20.94
N TRP A 197 2.51 7.80 -22.18
CA TRP A 197 3.75 7.11 -22.54
C TRP A 197 4.43 7.81 -23.72
N GLU A 198 5.62 7.36 -24.14
CA GLU A 198 6.37 8.00 -25.23
C GLU A 198 5.58 7.94 -26.54
N GLY A 199 5.30 9.12 -27.11
CA GLY A 199 4.48 9.27 -28.31
C GLY A 199 2.98 9.00 -28.14
N GLY A 200 2.47 8.69 -26.95
CA GLY A 200 1.09 8.22 -26.78
C GLY A 200 0.47 8.40 -25.40
N GLY A 201 -0.76 7.92 -25.25
CA GLY A 201 -1.48 7.97 -23.97
C GLY A 201 -2.89 7.41 -24.02
N ARG A 202 -3.44 7.06 -22.85
CA ARG A 202 -4.85 6.71 -22.66
C ARG A 202 -5.56 7.89 -22.03
N PHE A 203 -6.53 8.41 -22.76
CA PHE A 203 -7.27 9.61 -22.42
C PHE A 203 -8.75 9.26 -22.29
N THR A 204 -9.30 9.47 -21.10
CA THR A 204 -10.75 9.39 -20.88
C THR A 204 -11.37 10.67 -21.40
N LEU A 205 -12.38 10.53 -22.27
CA LEU A 205 -13.10 11.64 -22.89
C LEU A 205 -14.47 11.77 -22.24
N GLU A 206 -14.91 13.00 -21.97
CA GLU A 206 -16.20 13.24 -21.31
C GLU A 206 -17.39 12.73 -22.14
N ASP A 207 -17.28 12.74 -23.47
CA ASP A 207 -18.25 12.11 -24.39
C ASP A 207 -17.54 11.60 -25.68
N PRO A 208 -17.06 10.33 -25.70
CA PRO A 208 -16.20 9.82 -26.78
C PRO A 208 -16.83 9.88 -28.18
N LEU A 209 -18.15 9.69 -28.28
CA LEU A 209 -18.86 9.69 -29.56
C LEU A 209 -18.93 11.08 -30.20
N VAL A 210 -18.96 12.14 -29.39
CA VAL A 210 -19.00 13.53 -29.87
C VAL A 210 -17.69 13.92 -30.54
N TRP A 211 -16.57 13.49 -29.97
CA TRP A 211 -15.23 13.91 -30.39
C TRP A 211 -14.61 13.01 -31.46
N GLN A 212 -15.34 12.01 -31.94
CA GLN A 212 -14.80 10.99 -32.85
C GLN A 212 -14.17 11.57 -34.11
N ASN A 213 -14.87 12.48 -34.80
CA ASN A 213 -14.36 13.06 -36.04
C ASN A 213 -13.14 13.97 -35.81
N ASP A 214 -13.06 14.69 -34.68
CA ASP A 214 -11.94 15.58 -34.37
C ASP A 214 -10.70 14.76 -33.97
N VAL A 215 -10.88 13.70 -33.19
CA VAL A 215 -9.83 12.74 -32.86
C VAL A 215 -9.35 12.02 -34.12
N ASP A 216 -10.24 11.55 -35.01
CA ASP A 216 -9.85 10.90 -36.27
C ASP A 216 -9.07 11.86 -37.19
N ARG A 217 -9.43 13.16 -37.22
CA ARG A 217 -8.67 14.19 -37.94
C ARG A 217 -7.26 14.34 -37.38
N LEU A 218 -7.12 14.51 -36.06
CA LEU A 218 -5.83 14.61 -35.38
C LEU A 218 -4.98 13.35 -35.58
N THR A 219 -5.64 12.19 -35.58
CA THR A 219 -5.03 10.89 -35.87
C THR A 219 -4.35 10.90 -37.25
N ILE A 220 -5.06 11.36 -38.28
CA ILE A 220 -4.49 11.45 -39.64
C ILE A 220 -3.39 12.52 -39.73
N GLU A 221 -3.62 13.69 -39.12
CA GLU A 221 -2.71 14.84 -39.18
C GLU A 221 -1.35 14.55 -38.53
N HIS A 222 -1.37 13.90 -37.38
CA HIS A 222 -0.18 13.57 -36.61
C HIS A 222 0.30 12.13 -36.83
N GLY A 223 -0.38 11.39 -37.72
CA GLY A 223 -0.03 10.01 -38.08
C GLY A 223 -0.14 9.04 -36.90
N TRP A 224 -1.06 9.31 -35.97
CA TRP A 224 -1.29 8.43 -34.83
C TRP A 224 -1.99 7.15 -35.26
N ASP A 225 -1.79 6.09 -34.48
CA ASP A 225 -2.67 4.93 -34.48
C ASP A 225 -3.58 5.02 -33.24
N VAL A 226 -4.89 5.13 -33.43
CA VAL A 226 -5.84 5.41 -32.34
C VAL A 226 -6.86 4.31 -32.17
N GLU A 227 -6.97 3.83 -30.94
CA GLU A 227 -7.91 2.80 -30.54
C GLU A 227 -9.00 3.36 -29.63
N TRP A 228 -10.25 3.21 -30.07
CA TRP A 228 -11.44 3.67 -29.33
C TRP A 228 -11.86 2.68 -28.23
N LYS A 229 -12.26 3.24 -27.08
CA LYS A 229 -12.78 2.56 -25.90
C LYS A 229 -14.12 3.17 -25.49
N ASP A 230 -14.86 2.44 -24.65
CA ASP A 230 -16.19 2.86 -24.20
C ASP A 230 -16.17 4.19 -23.42
N ASP A 231 -15.03 4.54 -22.82
CA ASP A 231 -14.79 5.72 -21.97
C ASP A 231 -13.79 6.72 -22.57
N GLY A 232 -13.27 6.51 -23.78
CA GLY A 232 -12.27 7.40 -24.37
C GLY A 232 -11.39 6.75 -25.43
N ILE A 233 -10.11 7.12 -25.48
CA ILE A 233 -9.18 6.73 -26.53
C ILE A 233 -7.82 6.33 -26.00
N VAL A 234 -7.13 5.49 -26.78
CA VAL A 234 -5.73 5.12 -26.62
C VAL A 234 -5.02 5.61 -27.88
N VAL A 235 -4.04 6.49 -27.74
CA VAL A 235 -3.25 7.06 -28.84
C VAL A 235 -1.87 6.41 -28.86
N ASN A 236 -1.53 5.76 -29.96
CA ASN A 236 -0.30 5.02 -30.19
C ASN A 236 0.52 5.78 -31.24
N GLY A 237 1.25 6.81 -30.84
CA GLY A 237 1.98 7.67 -31.79
C GLY A 237 3.33 7.13 -32.27
N ASP A 238 3.74 5.92 -31.87
CA ASP A 238 4.88 5.24 -32.49
C ASP A 238 4.47 3.83 -32.96
N PRO A 239 4.62 3.51 -34.27
CA PRO A 239 4.16 2.26 -34.87
C PRO A 239 4.94 1.02 -34.42
N SER A 240 5.98 1.19 -33.62
CA SER A 240 6.66 0.09 -32.94
C SER A 240 5.99 -0.32 -31.62
N TRP A 241 4.90 0.36 -31.22
CA TRP A 241 4.01 -0.06 -30.13
C TRP A 241 2.97 -1.10 -30.61
N ALA A 242 3.00 -2.33 -30.06
CA ALA A 242 2.02 -3.40 -30.36
C ALA A 242 1.04 -3.64 -29.18
N TRP A 243 -0.26 -3.78 -29.45
CA TRP A 243 -1.32 -3.76 -28.42
C TRP A 243 -2.13 -5.06 -28.32
N THR A 244 -2.53 -5.44 -27.10
CA THR A 244 -3.40 -6.61 -26.85
C THR A 244 -4.49 -6.33 -25.80
N ARG A 245 -5.72 -6.81 -26.05
CA ARG A 245 -6.92 -6.49 -25.24
C ARG A 245 -7.26 -7.55 -24.18
N SER A 246 -7.72 -7.08 -23.01
CA SER A 246 -8.42 -7.89 -22.00
C SER A 246 -9.48 -7.07 -21.25
N ASP A 247 -10.44 -7.76 -20.61
CA ASP A 247 -11.53 -7.14 -19.82
C ASP A 247 -11.04 -6.53 -18.49
N ALA A 248 -9.76 -6.73 -18.13
CA ALA A 248 -9.13 -6.28 -16.88
C ALA A 248 -8.19 -5.05 -17.05
N GLY A 249 -8.10 -4.51 -18.27
CA GLY A 249 -7.11 -3.48 -18.65
C GLY A 249 -6.29 -3.90 -19.88
N GLY A 250 -5.81 -2.92 -20.66
CA GLY A 250 -5.06 -3.16 -21.91
C GLY A 250 -3.56 -3.37 -21.70
N GLN A 251 -2.85 -3.89 -22.71
CA GLN A 251 -1.38 -4.02 -22.75
C GLN A 251 -0.80 -3.45 -24.07
N ALA A 252 0.45 -2.97 -24.04
CA ALA A 252 1.20 -2.31 -25.11
C ALA A 252 2.66 -2.80 -25.16
N GLN A 253 3.39 -2.68 -26.28
CA GLN A 253 4.78 -3.18 -26.41
C GLN A 253 5.64 -2.30 -27.29
N PHE A 254 6.78 -1.75 -26.83
CA PHE A 254 7.66 -0.87 -27.60
C PHE A 254 9.14 -1.00 -27.30
N ASP A 255 9.94 -0.93 -28.38
CA ASP A 255 11.40 -1.14 -28.40
C ASP A 255 11.87 -2.35 -27.57
N GLY A 256 11.03 -3.39 -27.53
CA GLY A 256 11.30 -4.61 -26.80
C GLY A 256 10.81 -4.64 -25.36
N ASP A 257 10.15 -3.60 -24.84
CA ASP A 257 9.54 -3.55 -23.51
C ASP A 257 8.01 -3.63 -23.59
N THR A 258 7.36 -4.39 -22.71
CA THR A 258 5.90 -4.48 -22.66
C THR A 258 5.39 -3.42 -21.67
N TRP A 259 4.14 -3.01 -21.71
CA TRP A 259 3.55 -2.03 -20.80
C TRP A 259 2.10 -2.43 -20.53
N ALA A 260 1.63 -2.36 -19.29
CA ALA A 260 0.29 -2.82 -18.91
C ALA A 260 -0.52 -1.75 -18.19
N PHE A 261 -1.83 -1.76 -18.43
CA PHE A 261 -2.80 -0.82 -17.87
C PHE A 261 -3.63 -1.42 -16.76
N ASN A 262 -3.70 -0.72 -15.64
CA ASN A 262 -4.58 -1.02 -14.53
C ASN A 262 -5.56 0.14 -14.30
N SER A 263 -6.86 -0.14 -14.32
CA SER A 263 -7.92 0.82 -13.97
C SER A 263 -8.42 0.57 -12.55
N SER A 264 -8.51 1.62 -11.74
CA SER A 264 -9.16 1.63 -10.43
C SER A 264 -10.32 2.63 -10.39
N PRO A 265 -11.23 2.58 -9.39
CA PRO A 265 -12.36 3.50 -9.28
C PRO A 265 -12.02 4.99 -9.15
N ARG A 266 -10.73 5.35 -8.99
CA ARG A 266 -10.26 6.74 -8.82
C ARG A 266 -9.03 7.11 -9.69
N ALA A 267 -8.50 6.20 -10.50
CA ALA A 267 -7.38 6.43 -11.43
C ALA A 267 -7.08 5.22 -12.34
N GLY A 268 -6.57 5.46 -13.55
CA GLY A 268 -5.91 4.46 -14.39
C GLY A 268 -4.39 4.68 -14.50
N LEU A 269 -3.60 3.62 -14.53
CA LEU A 269 -2.13 3.66 -14.54
C LEU A 269 -1.55 2.65 -15.54
N TRP A 270 -0.49 3.04 -16.25
CA TRP A 270 0.28 2.20 -17.16
C TRP A 270 1.68 2.06 -16.60
N SER A 271 2.19 0.84 -16.56
CA SER A 271 3.53 0.52 -16.09
C SER A 271 4.29 -0.23 -17.18
N PRO A 272 5.59 0.05 -17.39
CA PRO A 272 6.43 -0.83 -18.19
C PRO A 272 6.38 -2.21 -17.54
N GLN A 273 5.83 -3.17 -18.27
CA GLN A 273 6.22 -4.55 -18.12
C GLN A 273 7.64 -4.67 -18.64
N ASP A 274 8.60 -4.65 -17.73
CA ASP A 274 9.97 -5.03 -18.04
C ASP A 274 9.89 -6.32 -18.90
N THR A 275 10.52 -6.38 -20.07
CA THR A 275 10.65 -7.69 -20.76
C THR A 275 11.66 -8.59 -20.08
N ARG A 276 12.16 -8.15 -18.92
CA ARG A 276 12.58 -8.95 -17.79
C ARG A 276 11.86 -8.55 -16.50
N GLN A 277 10.53 -8.50 -16.60
CA GLN A 277 9.47 -8.81 -15.64
C GLN A 277 8.23 -7.91 -15.79
N GLY A 278 7.18 -8.52 -16.36
CA GLY A 278 5.98 -7.85 -16.80
C GLY A 278 4.72 -8.22 -16.03
N SER A 279 4.38 -7.37 -15.06
CA SER A 279 3.08 -6.95 -14.49
C SER A 279 1.85 -7.89 -14.35
N VAL A 280 1.34 -7.88 -13.12
CA VAL A 280 0.02 -7.49 -12.57
C VAL A 280 -1.12 -7.12 -13.52
N ALA A 281 -2.30 -7.69 -13.23
CA ALA A 281 -3.55 -6.95 -13.07
C ALA A 281 -4.34 -7.42 -11.83
N ALA A 282 -4.99 -6.45 -11.17
CA ALA A 282 -5.53 -6.42 -9.82
C ALA A 282 -6.75 -7.34 -9.51
N GLU A 283 -6.89 -7.79 -8.25
CA GLU A 283 -7.84 -7.21 -7.28
C GLU A 283 -8.05 -8.09 -6.02
N SER A 284 -8.44 -7.41 -4.94
CA SER A 284 -9.00 -7.92 -3.67
C SER A 284 -8.03 -8.22 -2.52
N SER A 285 -7.57 -7.12 -1.91
CA SER A 285 -7.05 -7.09 -0.54
C SER A 285 -8.10 -7.62 0.45
N SER A 286 -7.88 -8.84 0.93
CA SER A 286 -8.36 -9.32 2.23
C SER A 286 -7.12 -9.68 3.04
N PRO A 287 -6.98 -9.23 4.30
CA PRO A 287 -5.78 -9.49 5.08
C PRO A 287 -5.76 -10.98 5.42
N SER A 288 -4.89 -11.72 4.73
CA SER A 288 -4.54 -13.09 5.09
C SER A 288 -3.14 -13.02 5.63
N MET A 289 -3.02 -13.11 6.95
CA MET A 289 -1.73 -13.16 7.58
C MET A 289 -1.04 -14.48 7.27
N ALA A 290 0.08 -14.36 6.60
CA ALA A 290 1.08 -15.40 6.46
C ALA A 290 2.42 -14.74 6.81
N SER A 291 2.77 -14.82 8.09
CA SER A 291 4.13 -14.89 8.65
C SER A 291 5.25 -14.90 7.61
N ALA A 292 5.72 -13.71 7.22
CA ALA A 292 6.92 -13.55 6.42
C ALA A 292 8.14 -13.61 7.34
N ALA A 293 8.72 -14.80 7.48
CA ALA A 293 10.10 -14.92 7.93
C ALA A 293 11.00 -14.44 6.78
N ALA A 294 11.41 -13.16 6.85
CA ALA A 294 12.50 -12.65 6.05
C ALA A 294 13.73 -13.56 6.23
N ALA A 295 14.51 -13.78 5.17
CA ALA A 295 15.81 -14.45 5.26
C ALA A 295 16.74 -13.56 6.11
N GLY A 296 16.63 -13.73 7.41
CA GLY A 296 17.17 -12.82 8.40
C GLY A 296 18.54 -13.24 8.89
N VAL A 297 19.14 -12.30 9.60
CA VAL A 297 19.89 -12.61 10.81
C VAL A 297 19.15 -13.75 11.55
N PRO A 298 19.82 -14.86 11.94
CA PRO A 298 19.18 -15.98 12.62
C PRO A 298 18.32 -15.51 13.80
N GLY A 299 17.04 -15.91 13.82
CA GLY A 299 16.10 -15.58 14.89
C GLY A 299 15.03 -14.53 14.54
N THR A 300 15.09 -13.84 13.41
CA THR A 300 14.08 -12.81 13.07
C THR A 300 12.67 -13.40 12.88
N LEU A 301 11.66 -12.84 13.54
CA LEU A 301 10.26 -13.28 13.54
C LEU A 301 9.32 -12.37 12.73
N GLY A 302 9.70 -11.11 12.49
CA GLY A 302 8.92 -10.11 11.76
C GLY A 302 9.12 -8.70 12.33
N ALA A 303 8.30 -7.74 11.92
CA ALA A 303 8.33 -6.36 12.42
C ALA A 303 6.96 -5.94 12.97
N VAL A 304 6.95 -5.05 13.97
CA VAL A 304 5.74 -4.53 14.61
C VAL A 304 5.85 -3.03 14.84
N CYS A 305 4.74 -2.30 14.75
CA CYS A 305 4.79 -0.85 14.94
C CYS A 305 5.22 -0.44 16.36
N ASN A 306 5.83 0.74 16.48
CA ASN A 306 5.97 1.47 17.73
C ASN A 306 5.17 2.78 17.63
N HIS A 307 3.94 2.75 18.14
CA HIS A 307 3.04 3.89 18.08
C HIS A 307 3.52 5.13 18.85
N ARG A 308 4.54 5.00 19.73
CA ARG A 308 5.15 6.12 20.48
C ARG A 308 6.17 6.87 19.63
N THR A 309 6.97 6.16 18.85
CA THR A 309 8.02 6.73 17.98
C THR A 309 7.58 6.88 16.52
N LYS A 310 6.47 6.23 16.13
CA LYS A 310 5.97 6.14 14.74
C LYS A 310 6.95 5.44 13.79
N GLN A 311 7.75 4.53 14.32
CA GLN A 311 8.68 3.67 13.59
C GLN A 311 8.35 2.21 13.87
N ASP A 312 8.80 1.30 13.02
CA ASP A 312 8.66 -0.14 13.28
C ASP A 312 9.79 -0.65 14.18
N MET A 313 9.55 -1.79 14.80
CA MET A 313 10.49 -2.54 15.62
C MET A 313 10.66 -3.93 15.04
N ASP A 314 11.90 -4.34 14.83
CA ASP A 314 12.21 -5.70 14.42
C ASP A 314 12.09 -6.63 15.62
N VAL A 315 11.38 -7.75 15.47
CA VAL A 315 11.18 -8.75 16.51
C VAL A 315 11.96 -10.00 16.16
N LEU A 316 12.73 -10.52 17.10
CA LEU A 316 13.53 -11.73 16.94
C LEU A 316 13.48 -12.63 18.16
N HIS A 317 13.76 -13.91 17.97
CA HIS A 317 13.97 -14.91 19.02
C HIS A 317 15.45 -15.29 19.12
N ALA A 318 16.03 -15.12 20.30
CA ALA A 318 17.38 -15.57 20.61
C ALA A 318 17.48 -15.92 22.10
N GLU A 319 18.27 -16.94 22.43
CA GLU A 319 18.59 -17.33 23.82
C GLU A 319 17.36 -17.52 24.74
N GLY A 320 16.24 -18.01 24.18
CA GLY A 320 15.00 -18.25 24.95
C GLY A 320 14.18 -16.99 25.23
N LYS A 321 14.42 -15.91 24.48
CA LYS A 321 13.67 -14.66 24.58
C LYS A 321 13.17 -14.22 23.21
N VAL A 322 11.98 -13.61 23.20
CA VAL A 322 11.49 -12.79 22.09
C VAL A 322 11.78 -11.33 22.42
N THR A 323 12.53 -10.65 21.56
CA THR A 323 13.01 -9.28 21.77
C THR A 323 12.61 -8.40 20.61
N ALA A 324 12.12 -7.19 20.89
CA ALA A 324 11.89 -6.14 19.91
C ALA A 324 13.02 -5.11 19.95
N LEU A 325 13.57 -4.79 18.78
CA LEU A 325 14.63 -3.81 18.58
C LEU A 325 14.09 -2.61 17.79
N ASP A 326 14.56 -1.40 18.09
CA ASP A 326 14.23 -0.21 17.30
C ASP A 326 15.02 -0.15 15.98
N VAL A 327 14.82 0.92 15.21
CA VAL A 327 15.50 1.13 13.92
C VAL A 327 17.03 1.27 14.02
N ASN A 328 17.57 1.52 15.21
CA ASN A 328 19.01 1.58 15.46
C ASN A 328 19.56 0.24 15.96
N GLY A 329 18.70 -0.74 16.22
CA GLY A 329 19.03 -2.05 16.78
C GLY A 329 19.05 -2.07 18.31
N ASP A 330 18.56 -1.03 18.98
CA ASP A 330 18.51 -0.97 20.45
C ASP A 330 17.27 -1.71 20.99
N GLU A 331 17.42 -2.43 22.11
CA GLU A 331 16.30 -3.16 22.74
C GLU A 331 15.20 -2.20 23.21
N VAL A 332 13.97 -2.39 22.71
CA VAL A 332 12.77 -1.70 23.18
C VAL A 332 12.11 -2.50 24.30
N TRP A 333 12.00 -3.82 24.14
CA TRP A 333 11.50 -4.75 25.14
C TRP A 333 11.92 -6.20 24.84
N SER A 334 11.89 -7.06 25.87
CA SER A 334 12.09 -8.50 25.74
C SER A 334 11.17 -9.31 26.68
N VAL A 335 10.76 -10.51 26.24
CA VAL A 335 9.93 -11.45 27.00
C VAL A 335 10.53 -12.85 26.91
N GLU A 336 10.58 -13.57 28.05
CA GLU A 336 10.99 -14.98 28.08
C GLU A 336 9.92 -15.85 27.43
N ALA A 337 10.30 -16.55 26.36
CA ALA A 337 9.41 -17.42 25.61
C ALA A 337 10.21 -18.44 24.80
N GLU A 338 9.62 -19.63 24.62
CA GLU A 338 10.13 -20.60 23.66
C GLU A 338 10.04 -20.07 22.22
N VAL A 339 10.61 -20.81 21.27
CA VAL A 339 10.56 -20.47 19.84
C VAL A 339 9.10 -20.36 19.41
N PRO A 340 8.66 -19.22 18.84
CA PRO A 340 7.30 -19.12 18.31
C PRO A 340 7.03 -20.09 17.16
N MET A 341 5.81 -20.63 17.14
CA MET A 341 5.24 -21.43 16.05
C MET A 341 4.84 -20.51 14.89
N GLY A 342 5.84 -20.00 14.17
CA GLY A 342 5.68 -18.99 13.12
C GLY A 342 6.27 -17.64 13.52
N GLY A 343 5.82 -16.57 12.87
CA GLY A 343 6.29 -15.21 13.11
C GLY A 343 5.53 -14.45 14.20
N VAL A 344 5.77 -13.14 14.22
CA VAL A 344 5.02 -12.16 15.01
C VAL A 344 4.01 -11.43 14.13
N GLU A 345 2.90 -11.02 14.72
CA GLU A 345 1.82 -10.30 14.05
C GLU A 345 1.55 -8.99 14.76
N ASP A 346 1.48 -7.89 14.01
CA ASP A 346 1.17 -6.56 14.54
C ASP A 346 -0.35 -6.36 14.62
N ILE A 347 -0.86 -6.10 15.82
CA ILE A 347 -2.30 -5.89 16.05
C ILE A 347 -2.57 -4.65 16.88
N ASP A 348 -3.75 -4.05 16.70
CA ASP A 348 -4.29 -3.01 17.58
C ASP A 348 -5.60 -3.50 18.17
N ILE A 349 -5.49 -4.29 19.24
CA ILE A 349 -6.62 -4.98 19.89
C ILE A 349 -7.72 -4.02 20.38
N TYR A 350 -7.36 -2.77 20.65
CA TYR A 350 -8.25 -1.74 21.18
C TYR A 350 -8.77 -0.77 20.12
N ALA A 351 -8.36 -0.94 18.85
CA ALA A 351 -8.66 -0.04 17.74
C ALA A 351 -8.39 1.44 18.06
N ASN A 352 -7.30 1.72 18.79
CA ASN A 352 -6.94 3.06 19.26
C ASN A 352 -5.60 3.58 18.71
N GLY A 353 -5.06 2.89 17.70
CA GLY A 353 -3.77 3.22 17.07
C GLY A 353 -2.55 2.82 17.90
N LYS A 354 -2.74 2.02 18.95
CA LYS A 354 -1.64 1.43 19.72
C LYS A 354 -1.47 -0.01 19.29
N CYS A 355 -0.34 -0.28 18.66
CA CYS A 355 0.07 -1.63 18.25
C CYS A 355 0.57 -2.48 19.41
N GLN A 356 0.51 -3.80 19.21
CA GLN A 356 0.98 -4.87 20.07
C GLN A 356 1.55 -6.01 19.20
N ALA A 357 2.56 -6.69 19.72
CA ALA A 357 3.14 -7.88 19.12
C ALA A 357 2.39 -9.13 19.59
N MET A 358 1.79 -9.88 18.66
CA MET A 358 1.16 -11.17 18.93
C MET A 358 2.00 -12.31 18.34
N PHE A 359 2.29 -13.33 19.15
CA PHE A 359 2.97 -14.54 18.69
C PHE A 359 2.54 -15.73 19.54
N CYS A 360 2.67 -16.96 19.02
CA CYS A 360 2.25 -18.17 19.72
C CYS A 360 3.41 -19.16 19.85
N THR A 361 3.63 -19.69 21.04
CA THR A 361 4.53 -20.82 21.33
C THR A 361 3.68 -22.07 21.62
N GLU A 362 4.32 -23.23 21.76
CA GLU A 362 3.62 -24.45 22.20
C GLU A 362 2.94 -24.27 23.58
N GLU A 363 3.48 -23.41 24.43
CA GLU A 363 2.97 -23.17 25.78
C GLU A 363 1.88 -22.10 25.87
N ALA A 364 1.94 -21.05 25.03
CA ALA A 364 1.00 -19.94 25.13
C ALA A 364 0.90 -19.06 23.87
N LEU A 365 -0.23 -18.36 23.74
CA LEU A 365 -0.38 -17.21 22.83
C LEU A 365 -0.08 -15.94 23.62
N HIS A 366 0.90 -15.17 23.17
CA HIS A 366 1.36 -13.93 23.81
C HIS A 366 0.79 -12.70 23.10
N LEU A 367 0.62 -11.60 23.84
CA LEU A 367 0.26 -10.30 23.28
C LEU A 367 0.96 -9.18 24.06
N VAL A 368 2.05 -8.67 23.52
CA VAL A 368 2.98 -7.78 24.21
C VAL A 368 2.81 -6.34 23.72
N ASP A 369 2.60 -5.41 24.66
CA ASP A 369 2.53 -3.97 24.34
C ASP A 369 3.92 -3.37 24.05
N VAL A 370 3.95 -2.15 23.52
CA VAL A 370 5.20 -1.42 23.21
C VAL A 370 6.15 -1.21 24.41
N LYS A 371 5.69 -1.48 25.65
CA LYS A 371 6.48 -1.38 26.87
C LYS A 371 6.95 -2.76 27.37
N GLY A 372 6.75 -3.83 26.60
CA GLY A 372 7.14 -5.19 26.97
C GLY A 372 6.18 -5.86 27.95
N ARG A 373 4.94 -5.37 28.11
CA ARG A 373 3.97 -5.94 29.06
C ARG A 373 2.92 -6.73 28.33
N GLU A 374 2.58 -7.90 28.86
CA GLU A 374 1.43 -8.67 28.39
C GLU A 374 0.14 -7.86 28.57
N VAL A 375 -0.68 -7.87 27.53
CA VAL A 375 -2.03 -7.31 27.57
C VAL A 375 -2.89 -8.15 28.53
N SER A 376 -3.89 -7.52 29.16
CA SER A 376 -4.86 -8.20 30.00
C SER A 376 -5.43 -9.44 29.29
N GLY A 377 -5.51 -10.57 30.01
CA GLY A 377 -5.95 -11.86 29.47
C GLY A 377 -4.86 -12.68 28.77
N PHE A 378 -3.65 -12.14 28.61
CA PHE A 378 -2.50 -12.82 28.03
C PHE A 378 -1.41 -13.11 29.08
N PRO A 379 -0.56 -14.14 28.85
CA PRO A 379 -0.61 -15.05 27.72
C PRO A 379 -1.73 -16.10 27.86
N VAL A 380 -2.36 -16.47 26.74
CA VAL A 380 -3.45 -17.47 26.71
C VAL A 380 -2.85 -18.88 26.58
N LYS A 381 -3.00 -19.68 27.64
CA LYS A 381 -2.48 -21.05 27.72
C LYS A 381 -3.50 -22.10 27.30
N PRO A 382 -3.06 -23.25 26.73
CA PRO A 382 -3.96 -24.36 26.47
C PRO A 382 -4.47 -24.91 27.81
N ARG A 383 -5.72 -25.36 27.86
CA ARG A 383 -6.28 -25.96 29.08
C ARG A 383 -5.55 -27.25 29.48
N ARG A 384 -5.07 -28.01 28.48
CA ARG A 384 -4.31 -29.25 28.59
C ARG A 384 -3.44 -29.42 27.35
N GLY A 385 -2.33 -30.14 27.47
CA GLY A 385 -1.39 -30.33 26.36
C GLY A 385 -0.70 -29.03 25.96
N THR A 386 -0.33 -28.94 24.69
CA THR A 386 0.32 -27.79 24.05
C THR A 386 -0.55 -27.25 22.92
N TRP A 387 -0.32 -26.01 22.52
CA TRP A 387 -0.80 -25.49 21.25
C TRP A 387 -0.05 -26.19 20.11
N THR A 388 -0.76 -26.53 19.04
CA THR A 388 -0.20 -27.24 17.87
C THR A 388 -0.37 -26.47 16.56
N ALA A 389 -1.27 -25.48 16.55
CA ALA A 389 -1.51 -24.59 15.43
C ALA A 389 -2.25 -23.34 15.92
N TRP A 390 -2.02 -22.21 15.24
CA TRP A 390 -2.76 -20.98 15.48
C TRP A 390 -3.00 -20.20 14.19
N ALA A 391 -3.96 -19.29 14.22
CA ALA A 391 -4.16 -18.27 13.19
C ALA A 391 -4.86 -17.05 13.81
N LEU A 392 -4.45 -15.86 13.37
CA LEU A 392 -5.17 -14.63 13.66
C LEU A 392 -6.01 -14.23 12.44
N VAL A 393 -7.27 -13.86 12.69
CA VAL A 393 -8.24 -13.55 11.64
C VAL A 393 -8.96 -12.24 11.96
N ASP A 394 -8.97 -11.30 11.01
CA ASP A 394 -9.82 -10.11 11.00
C ASP A 394 -10.77 -10.16 9.79
N TYR A 395 -11.92 -10.81 9.97
CA TYR A 395 -12.84 -11.14 8.88
C TYR A 395 -13.37 -9.96 8.08
N ASP A 396 -13.53 -8.82 8.75
CA ASP A 396 -14.21 -7.64 8.22
C ASP A 396 -13.29 -6.42 8.25
N SER A 397 -11.98 -6.63 8.43
CA SER A 397 -10.94 -5.59 8.47
C SER A 397 -11.27 -4.43 9.41
N ASN A 398 -11.87 -4.75 10.56
CA ASN A 398 -12.34 -3.77 11.54
C ASN A 398 -11.68 -3.94 12.91
N ARG A 399 -10.53 -4.63 12.94
CA ARG A 399 -9.73 -4.93 14.14
C ARG A 399 -10.50 -5.74 15.19
N LYS A 400 -11.58 -6.42 14.80
CA LYS A 400 -12.29 -7.38 15.68
C LYS A 400 -11.70 -8.76 15.50
N TYR A 401 -10.45 -8.88 15.93
CA TYR A 401 -9.65 -10.08 15.80
C TYR A 401 -10.29 -11.34 16.40
N ARG A 402 -10.00 -12.48 15.78
CA ARG A 402 -10.21 -13.82 16.31
C ARG A 402 -8.90 -14.57 16.32
N TYR A 403 -8.62 -15.23 17.45
CA TYR A 403 -7.45 -16.08 17.62
C TYR A 403 -7.95 -17.52 17.57
N LEU A 404 -7.67 -18.21 16.46
CA LEU A 404 -7.96 -19.62 16.30
C LEU A 404 -6.77 -20.41 16.85
N LEU A 405 -7.02 -21.34 17.76
CA LEU A 405 -5.98 -22.08 18.48
C LEU A 405 -6.36 -23.55 18.51
N ALA A 406 -5.46 -24.45 18.12
CA ALA A 406 -5.68 -25.88 18.29
C ALA A 406 -4.71 -26.47 19.30
N SER A 407 -5.19 -27.42 20.10
CA SER A 407 -4.37 -28.08 21.12
C SER A 407 -4.22 -29.58 20.85
N SER A 408 -3.04 -30.11 21.15
CA SER A 408 -2.71 -31.54 21.08
C SER A 408 -3.62 -32.41 21.94
N SER A 409 -4.23 -31.86 22.99
CA SER A 409 -5.06 -32.64 23.91
C SER A 409 -6.49 -32.87 23.44
N THR A 410 -7.03 -32.01 22.57
CA THR A 410 -8.43 -32.09 22.13
C THR A 410 -8.58 -32.34 20.63
N GLY A 411 -7.59 -31.98 19.82
CA GLY A 411 -7.69 -32.00 18.37
C GLY A 411 -8.80 -31.09 17.81
N LEU A 412 -9.32 -30.17 18.63
CA LEU A 412 -10.32 -29.18 18.24
C LEU A 412 -9.67 -27.80 18.12
N VAL A 413 -10.11 -27.04 17.13
CA VAL A 413 -9.90 -25.59 17.05
C VAL A 413 -10.79 -24.88 18.07
N GLU A 414 -10.18 -24.13 18.97
CA GLU A 414 -10.79 -23.10 19.82
C GLU A 414 -10.77 -21.74 19.12
N ASN A 415 -11.69 -20.86 19.52
CA ASN A 415 -11.74 -19.49 19.01
C ASN A 415 -11.81 -18.51 20.18
N LYS A 416 -10.83 -17.63 20.28
CA LYS A 416 -10.74 -16.56 21.26
C LYS A 416 -10.93 -15.19 20.59
N ARG A 417 -11.28 -14.17 21.38
CA ARG A 417 -11.41 -12.77 20.95
C ARG A 417 -10.98 -11.84 22.08
N ARG A 418 -10.74 -10.57 21.75
CA ARG A 418 -10.44 -9.52 22.76
C ARG A 418 -9.30 -10.00 23.69
N GLU A 419 -9.44 -9.77 24.98
CA GLU A 419 -8.47 -10.14 26.02
C GLU A 419 -8.55 -11.63 26.37
N GLY A 420 -8.37 -12.52 25.38
CA GLY A 420 -8.33 -13.97 25.57
C GLY A 420 -9.67 -14.67 25.83
N GLU A 421 -10.80 -13.98 25.62
CA GLU A 421 -12.14 -14.50 25.90
C GLU A 421 -12.58 -15.56 24.87
N ALA A 422 -13.28 -16.61 25.31
CA ALA A 422 -13.89 -17.59 24.39
C ALA A 422 -15.00 -16.95 23.54
N THR A 423 -14.93 -17.08 22.21
CA THR A 423 -15.90 -16.51 21.26
C THR A 423 -17.27 -17.17 21.40
N PRO A 424 -18.37 -16.42 21.62
CA PRO A 424 -19.67 -17.00 21.87
C PRO A 424 -20.23 -17.55 20.55
N GLY A 425 -20.89 -18.70 20.61
CA GLY A 425 -21.42 -19.37 19.42
C GLY A 425 -20.36 -20.07 18.56
N TRP A 426 -19.12 -20.20 19.03
CA TRP A 426 -18.15 -21.12 18.42
C TRP A 426 -18.54 -22.57 18.70
N THR A 427 -18.73 -23.37 17.65
CA THR A 427 -19.26 -24.74 17.74
C THR A 427 -18.46 -25.73 16.92
N HIS A 428 -17.13 -25.62 16.91
CA HIS A 428 -16.31 -26.56 16.16
C HIS A 428 -16.53 -27.99 16.64
N LYS A 429 -17.01 -28.82 15.71
CA LYS A 429 -17.22 -30.25 15.85
C LYS A 429 -16.76 -30.89 14.55
N PRO A 430 -15.83 -31.85 14.61
CA PRO A 430 -15.36 -32.51 13.40
C PRO A 430 -16.50 -33.18 12.65
N ALA A 431 -16.47 -33.11 11.33
CA ALA A 431 -17.44 -33.81 10.49
C ALA A 431 -17.28 -35.33 10.62
N ALA A 432 -18.33 -36.08 10.25
CA ALA A 432 -18.25 -37.54 10.22
C ALA A 432 -17.09 -38.01 9.33
N GLY A 433 -16.26 -38.91 9.85
CA GLY A 433 -15.08 -39.44 9.16
C GLY A 433 -13.76 -38.73 9.51
N VAL A 434 -13.81 -37.54 10.10
CA VAL A 434 -12.61 -36.84 10.57
C VAL A 434 -12.09 -37.47 11.86
N ASP A 435 -10.79 -37.78 11.90
CA ASP A 435 -10.14 -38.28 13.10
C ASP A 435 -9.76 -37.11 14.01
N VAL A 436 -10.56 -36.90 15.04
CA VAL A 436 -10.33 -35.84 16.04
C VAL A 436 -9.06 -36.10 16.87
N GLN A 437 -8.56 -37.33 16.93
CA GLN A 437 -7.32 -37.64 17.66
C GLN A 437 -6.07 -37.21 16.87
N SER A 438 -6.19 -37.03 15.55
CA SER A 438 -5.11 -36.46 14.75
C SER A 438 -4.94 -34.97 15.05
N PRO A 439 -3.76 -34.52 15.53
CA PRO A 439 -3.53 -33.12 15.86
C PRO A 439 -3.74 -32.20 14.66
N VAL A 440 -4.31 -31.02 14.91
CA VAL A 440 -4.34 -29.95 13.91
C VAL A 440 -2.94 -29.35 13.82
N ARG A 441 -2.40 -29.26 12.61
CA ARG A 441 -1.09 -28.70 12.33
C ARG A 441 -1.16 -27.34 11.63
N HIS A 442 -2.24 -27.09 10.90
CA HIS A 442 -2.40 -25.88 10.10
C HIS A 442 -3.79 -25.27 10.28
N ILE A 443 -3.85 -23.96 10.50
CA ILE A 443 -5.09 -23.19 10.47
C ILE A 443 -4.85 -21.97 9.57
N GLN A 444 -5.74 -21.73 8.61
CA GLN A 444 -5.68 -20.53 7.76
C GLN A 444 -7.07 -20.01 7.43
N HIS A 445 -7.20 -18.70 7.20
CA HIS A 445 -8.43 -18.09 6.72
C HIS A 445 -8.36 -17.86 5.22
N LEU A 446 -9.40 -18.31 4.51
CA LEU A 446 -9.55 -18.11 3.07
C LEU A 446 -10.85 -17.36 2.80
N ARG A 447 -10.78 -16.24 2.09
CA ARG A 447 -11.96 -15.57 1.55
C ARG A 447 -12.11 -15.92 0.08
N LEU A 448 -13.15 -16.69 -0.25
CA LEU A 448 -13.48 -17.11 -1.61
C LEU A 448 -14.79 -16.45 -2.02
N GLY A 449 -14.69 -15.44 -2.89
CA GLY A 449 -15.79 -14.53 -3.19
C GLY A 449 -16.34 -13.87 -1.93
N SER A 450 -17.65 -13.97 -1.70
CA SER A 450 -18.31 -13.40 -0.52
C SER A 450 -18.25 -14.27 0.73
N ARG A 451 -17.50 -15.39 0.71
CA ARG A 451 -17.60 -16.41 1.75
C ARG A 451 -16.25 -16.69 2.43
N ASP A 452 -16.26 -16.74 3.77
CA ASP A 452 -15.08 -17.09 4.59
C ASP A 452 -14.98 -18.57 5.01
N TYR A 453 -13.85 -19.18 4.67
CA TYR A 453 -13.49 -20.53 5.06
C TYR A 453 -12.37 -20.47 6.08
N ILE A 454 -12.47 -21.29 7.12
CA ILE A 454 -11.35 -21.59 8.00
C ILE A 454 -10.85 -22.96 7.56
N TYR A 455 -9.68 -22.99 6.95
CA TYR A 455 -8.97 -24.22 6.61
C TYR A 455 -8.33 -24.80 7.87
N VAL A 456 -8.50 -26.09 8.07
CA VAL A 456 -7.90 -26.86 9.18
C VAL A 456 -7.25 -28.09 8.59
N GLY A 457 -5.91 -28.15 8.63
CA GLY A 457 -5.13 -29.31 8.20
C GLY A 457 -4.65 -30.13 9.39
N ARG A 458 -4.89 -31.44 9.35
CA ARG A 458 -4.52 -32.40 10.40
C ARG A 458 -3.27 -33.19 10.05
N GLU A 459 -2.62 -33.74 11.06
CA GLU A 459 -1.37 -34.49 10.94
C GLU A 459 -1.48 -35.75 10.06
N ASP A 460 -2.64 -36.41 10.07
CA ASP A 460 -2.95 -37.57 9.21
C ASP A 460 -3.36 -37.19 7.78
N GLY A 461 -3.27 -35.90 7.49
CA GLY A 461 -3.57 -35.24 6.23
C GLY A 461 -5.02 -34.92 5.97
N GLN A 462 -5.95 -35.18 6.90
CA GLN A 462 -7.34 -34.77 6.73
C GLN A 462 -7.49 -33.25 6.75
N VAL A 463 -8.42 -32.75 5.92
CA VAL A 463 -8.72 -31.32 5.81
C VAL A 463 -10.17 -31.06 6.21
N GLU A 464 -10.38 -30.03 7.03
CA GLU A 464 -11.70 -29.48 7.31
C GLU A 464 -11.81 -28.05 6.81
N LEU A 465 -13.01 -27.70 6.33
CA LEU A 465 -13.35 -26.36 5.89
C LEU A 465 -14.52 -25.86 6.74
N LEU A 466 -14.26 -24.92 7.64
CA LEU A 466 -15.24 -24.44 8.62
C LEU A 466 -15.78 -23.06 8.25
N LYS A 467 -16.96 -22.71 8.79
CA LYS A 467 -17.52 -21.35 8.76
C LYS A 467 -16.91 -20.50 9.88
N ARG A 468 -17.17 -19.18 9.87
CA ARG A 468 -16.78 -18.23 10.94
C ARG A 468 -17.22 -18.67 12.36
N ASN A 469 -18.29 -19.46 12.48
CA ASN A 469 -18.79 -19.99 13.76
C ASN A 469 -18.24 -21.37 14.14
N GLY A 470 -17.31 -21.92 13.36
CA GLY A 470 -16.67 -23.22 13.58
C GLY A 470 -17.48 -24.42 13.10
N SER A 471 -18.72 -24.24 12.65
CA SER A 471 -19.48 -25.35 12.04
C SER A 471 -18.89 -25.74 10.67
N PRO A 472 -18.99 -27.02 10.26
CA PRO A 472 -18.57 -27.44 8.94
C PRO A 472 -19.23 -26.61 7.84
N ARG A 473 -18.43 -26.17 6.87
CA ARG A 473 -18.88 -25.39 5.73
C ARG A 473 -19.01 -26.22 4.48
N ALA A 474 -17.98 -27.00 4.18
CA ALA A 474 -17.91 -27.88 3.03
C ALA A 474 -17.03 -29.09 3.40
N GLN A 475 -17.26 -30.20 2.69
CA GLN A 475 -16.36 -31.35 2.75
C GLN A 475 -15.39 -31.24 1.57
N THR A 476 -14.18 -31.75 1.77
CA THR A 476 -13.19 -31.91 0.71
C THR A 476 -12.62 -33.32 0.78
N PRO A 477 -12.43 -34.00 -0.37
CA PRO A 477 -11.75 -35.30 -0.39
C PRO A 477 -10.22 -35.15 -0.35
N VAL A 478 -9.68 -33.93 -0.45
CA VAL A 478 -8.23 -33.68 -0.47
C VAL A 478 -7.58 -34.12 0.84
N ARG A 479 -6.42 -34.76 0.71
CA ARG A 479 -5.51 -34.99 1.83
C ARG A 479 -4.24 -34.17 1.65
N VAL A 480 -3.84 -33.44 2.68
CA VAL A 480 -2.70 -32.51 2.68
C VAL A 480 -1.67 -32.97 3.68
N HIS A 481 -0.46 -33.31 3.22
CA HIS A 481 0.60 -33.71 4.13
C HIS A 481 0.99 -32.56 5.08
N ALA A 482 1.12 -32.86 6.37
CA ALA A 482 1.13 -31.82 7.42
C ALA A 482 2.52 -31.32 7.81
N SER A 483 3.59 -31.83 7.20
CA SER A 483 4.97 -31.48 7.59
C SER A 483 5.31 -30.00 7.39
N HIS A 484 4.64 -29.32 6.46
CA HIS A 484 4.87 -27.92 6.15
C HIS A 484 3.53 -27.19 6.01
N PRO A 485 3.47 -25.89 6.34
CA PRO A 485 2.29 -25.07 6.08
C PRO A 485 1.92 -25.12 4.59
N PRO A 486 0.67 -25.43 4.26
CA PRO A 486 0.21 -25.34 2.88
C PRO A 486 0.05 -23.88 2.47
N VAL A 487 0.08 -23.63 1.17
CA VAL A 487 -0.29 -22.35 0.57
C VAL A 487 -1.46 -22.55 -0.40
N PHE A 488 -2.16 -21.48 -0.77
CA PHE A 488 -3.40 -21.58 -1.53
C PHE A 488 -3.38 -20.70 -2.78
N ARG A 489 -3.76 -21.28 -3.93
CA ARG A 489 -4.09 -20.51 -5.13
C ARG A 489 -5.60 -20.30 -5.14
N LYS A 490 -6.03 -19.06 -4.89
CA LYS A 490 -7.45 -18.72 -4.66
C LYS A 490 -8.17 -18.47 -5.99
N GLY A 491 -9.31 -19.13 -6.17
CA GLY A 491 -10.28 -18.82 -7.22
C GLY A 491 -11.61 -18.30 -6.65
N SER A 492 -12.60 -18.15 -7.52
CA SER A 492 -13.94 -17.65 -7.17
C SER A 492 -14.76 -18.56 -6.23
N GLY A 493 -14.36 -19.83 -6.09
CA GLY A 493 -15.03 -20.83 -5.26
C GLY A 493 -14.15 -22.07 -5.05
N LEU A 494 -14.63 -23.06 -4.29
CA LEU A 494 -13.83 -24.22 -3.88
C LEU A 494 -13.27 -25.05 -5.04
N ASP A 495 -14.05 -25.20 -6.12
CA ASP A 495 -13.65 -25.99 -7.29
C ASP A 495 -12.51 -25.33 -8.08
N ASN A 496 -12.35 -24.00 -7.95
CA ASN A 496 -11.33 -23.21 -8.62
C ASN A 496 -10.23 -22.74 -7.65
N THR A 497 -10.28 -23.16 -6.39
CA THR A 497 -9.24 -22.89 -5.39
C THR A 497 -8.46 -24.16 -5.14
N SER A 498 -7.15 -24.12 -5.25
CA SER A 498 -6.27 -25.25 -4.94
C SER A 498 -5.46 -25.02 -3.67
N VAL A 499 -5.12 -26.13 -3.01
CA VAL A 499 -4.16 -26.19 -1.91
C VAL A 499 -2.86 -26.79 -2.43
N LEU A 500 -1.76 -26.14 -2.11
CA LEU A 500 -0.40 -26.55 -2.45
C LEU A 500 0.31 -26.98 -1.18
N PHE A 501 0.96 -28.13 -1.21
CA PHE A 501 1.66 -28.67 -0.04
C PHE A 501 2.83 -29.57 -0.45
N ILE A 502 3.71 -29.84 0.50
CA ILE A 502 4.88 -30.69 0.32
C ILE A 502 4.57 -32.09 0.88
N ASP A 503 4.65 -33.11 0.04
CA ASP A 503 4.41 -34.49 0.45
C ASP A 503 5.59 -35.14 1.20
N ALA A 504 5.40 -36.38 1.67
CA ALA A 504 6.42 -37.12 2.41
C ALA A 504 7.70 -37.38 1.60
N THR A 505 7.64 -37.31 0.27
CA THR A 505 8.78 -37.44 -0.64
C THR A 505 9.40 -36.10 -1.04
N GLN A 506 8.97 -35.02 -0.39
CA GLN A 506 9.37 -33.64 -0.62
C GLN A 506 8.94 -33.07 -1.97
N HIS A 507 8.01 -33.71 -2.69
CA HIS A 507 7.44 -33.12 -3.90
C HIS A 507 6.31 -32.16 -3.54
N VAL A 508 6.22 -31.07 -4.31
CA VAL A 508 5.09 -30.16 -4.24
C VAL A 508 3.90 -30.79 -4.93
N ARG A 509 2.75 -30.76 -4.27
CA ARG A 509 1.48 -31.32 -4.72
C ARG A 509 0.45 -30.21 -4.70
N GLU A 510 -0.43 -30.20 -5.70
CA GLU A 510 -1.49 -29.20 -5.81
C GLU A 510 -2.82 -29.87 -6.17
N PHE A 511 -3.85 -29.58 -5.36
CA PHE A 511 -5.17 -30.19 -5.51
C PHE A 511 -6.28 -29.17 -5.31
N THR A 512 -7.32 -29.20 -6.15
CA THR A 512 -8.52 -28.37 -5.98
C THR A 512 -9.23 -28.71 -4.67
N LEU A 513 -9.63 -27.73 -3.86
CA LEU A 513 -10.32 -27.95 -2.59
C LEU A 513 -11.72 -28.55 -2.78
N GLY A 514 -12.40 -28.26 -3.88
CA GLY A 514 -13.76 -28.75 -4.14
C GLY A 514 -13.82 -30.24 -4.44
N GLN A 515 -13.24 -30.66 -5.56
CA GLN A 515 -13.30 -32.05 -6.02
C GLN A 515 -12.09 -32.91 -5.64
N GLY A 516 -11.03 -32.31 -5.12
CA GLY A 516 -9.74 -32.99 -4.91
C GLY A 516 -9.09 -33.52 -6.17
N ALA A 517 -9.30 -32.84 -7.30
CA ALA A 517 -8.55 -33.10 -8.51
C ALA A 517 -7.12 -32.59 -8.38
N GLU A 518 -6.15 -33.42 -8.78
CA GLU A 518 -4.75 -33.02 -8.92
C GLU A 518 -4.60 -32.04 -10.10
N VAL A 519 -3.96 -30.90 -9.88
CA VAL A 519 -3.82 -29.83 -10.86
C VAL A 519 -2.47 -29.12 -10.74
N GLY A 520 -2.21 -28.19 -11.65
CA GLY A 520 -1.14 -27.20 -11.52
C GLY A 520 0.27 -27.79 -11.36
N ILE A 521 0.99 -27.39 -10.31
CA ILE A 521 2.42 -27.70 -10.10
C ILE A 521 2.68 -29.13 -9.61
N SER A 522 1.64 -29.94 -9.41
CA SER A 522 1.77 -31.22 -8.74
C SER A 522 2.83 -32.13 -9.38
N GLY A 523 3.83 -32.51 -8.59
CA GLY A 523 4.94 -33.38 -8.99
C GLY A 523 6.04 -32.70 -9.84
N LEU A 524 5.89 -31.43 -10.21
CA LEU A 524 6.87 -30.73 -11.07
C LEU A 524 8.14 -30.33 -10.32
N THR A 525 8.08 -30.18 -9.00
CA THR A 525 9.21 -29.73 -8.20
C THR A 525 9.25 -30.33 -6.80
N ARG A 526 10.38 -30.16 -6.13
CA ARG A 526 10.58 -30.45 -4.72
C ARG A 526 10.71 -29.17 -3.92
N ALA A 527 10.32 -29.23 -2.65
CA ALA A 527 10.47 -28.12 -1.74
C ALA A 527 10.56 -28.58 -0.28
N ASP A 528 11.24 -27.80 0.56
CA ASP A 528 11.16 -27.81 2.01
C ASP A 528 10.42 -26.56 2.54
N ARG A 529 10.18 -25.56 1.68
CA ARG A 529 9.36 -24.39 2.00
C ARG A 529 8.56 -23.92 0.78
N LEU A 530 7.31 -23.53 1.04
CA LEU A 530 6.43 -22.86 0.09
C LEU A 530 6.12 -21.46 0.62
N GLU A 531 6.17 -20.46 -0.23
CA GLU A 531 5.73 -19.10 0.10
C GLU A 531 5.12 -18.45 -1.14
N TRP A 532 4.15 -17.57 -0.91
CA TRP A 532 3.70 -16.63 -1.91
C TRP A 532 4.54 -15.37 -1.75
N ARG A 533 5.23 -14.97 -2.81
CA ARG A 533 6.01 -13.74 -2.85
C ARG A 533 6.00 -13.25 -4.28
N ASP A 534 5.71 -11.98 -4.45
CA ASP A 534 5.99 -11.26 -5.68
C ASP A 534 7.52 -11.25 -5.94
N VAL A 535 7.99 -12.19 -6.77
CA VAL A 535 9.43 -12.37 -7.09
C VAL A 535 9.81 -11.56 -8.30
N ASP A 536 8.85 -11.35 -9.20
CA ASP A 536 9.04 -10.60 -10.41
C ASP A 536 8.55 -9.14 -10.35
N GLY A 537 8.09 -8.70 -9.19
CA GLY A 537 7.60 -7.35 -8.99
C GLY A 537 6.30 -7.09 -9.76
N ASP A 538 5.58 -8.14 -10.18
CA ASP A 538 4.35 -8.05 -10.93
C ASP A 538 3.14 -7.88 -10.01
N GLY A 539 3.29 -7.59 -8.72
CA GLY A 539 2.18 -7.35 -7.78
C GLY A 539 1.20 -8.51 -7.62
N VAL A 540 1.45 -9.65 -8.27
CA VAL A 540 0.80 -10.93 -8.07
C VAL A 540 1.82 -11.81 -7.38
N ASP A 541 1.47 -12.37 -6.23
CA ASP A 541 2.43 -13.25 -5.59
C ASP A 541 2.67 -14.49 -6.47
N ASP A 542 3.94 -14.78 -6.76
CA ASP A 542 4.38 -16.04 -7.35
C ASP A 542 4.50 -17.11 -6.27
N LEU A 543 4.30 -18.35 -6.69
CA LEU A 543 4.65 -19.46 -5.84
C LEU A 543 6.17 -19.58 -5.83
N VAL A 544 6.79 -19.48 -4.66
CA VAL A 544 8.20 -19.78 -4.47
C VAL A 544 8.35 -21.11 -3.74
N THR A 545 9.13 -22.00 -4.34
CA THR A 545 9.55 -23.26 -3.74
C THR A 545 11.02 -23.17 -3.37
N THR A 546 11.34 -23.27 -2.09
CA THR A 546 12.73 -23.46 -1.65
C THR A 546 12.99 -24.95 -1.44
N TRP A 547 14.13 -25.44 -1.91
CA TRP A 547 14.62 -26.79 -1.68
C TRP A 547 16.12 -26.75 -1.36
N LYS A 548 16.49 -27.18 -0.15
CA LYS A 548 17.89 -27.21 0.32
C LYS A 548 18.62 -25.87 0.16
N GLY A 549 17.89 -24.78 0.37
CA GLY A 549 18.40 -23.41 0.28
C GLY A 549 18.38 -22.80 -1.13
N GLU A 550 18.06 -23.57 -2.16
CA GLU A 550 17.84 -23.06 -3.53
C GLU A 550 16.36 -22.75 -3.71
N SER A 551 16.02 -21.54 -4.15
CA SER A 551 14.64 -21.16 -4.42
C SER A 551 14.36 -21.15 -5.92
N THR A 552 13.14 -21.53 -6.28
CA THR A 552 12.61 -21.46 -7.63
C THR A 552 11.24 -20.80 -7.53
N ALA A 553 11.03 -19.72 -8.27
CA ALA A 553 9.72 -19.10 -8.40
C ALA A 553 8.96 -19.72 -9.59
N TRP A 554 7.63 -19.71 -9.55
CA TRP A 554 6.78 -20.39 -10.51
C TRP A 554 5.67 -19.48 -10.98
N ASP A 555 5.57 -19.30 -12.30
CA ASP A 555 4.54 -18.46 -12.90
C ASP A 555 3.13 -19.08 -12.75
N ALA A 556 2.10 -18.34 -13.17
CA ALA A 556 0.72 -18.80 -13.15
C ALA A 556 0.47 -20.11 -13.94
N ARG A 557 1.33 -20.44 -14.91
CA ARG A 557 1.29 -21.66 -15.73
C ARG A 557 2.18 -22.79 -15.18
N ASN A 558 2.82 -22.58 -14.03
CA ASN A 558 3.77 -23.48 -13.37
C ASN A 558 5.05 -23.74 -14.17
N ASN A 559 5.54 -22.73 -14.90
CA ASN A 559 6.91 -22.75 -15.42
C ASN A 559 7.86 -22.11 -14.41
N PRO A 560 9.09 -22.63 -14.26
CA PRO A 560 10.08 -22.02 -13.40
C PRO A 560 10.51 -20.66 -13.94
N ILE A 561 10.48 -19.65 -13.08
CA ILE A 561 10.98 -18.31 -13.32
C ILE A 561 12.48 -18.30 -13.00
N SER A 562 13.29 -17.78 -13.92
CA SER A 562 14.75 -17.71 -13.73
C SER A 562 15.10 -16.60 -12.74
N LEU A 563 15.52 -16.96 -11.52
CA LEU A 563 16.07 -16.00 -10.57
C LEU A 563 17.40 -15.44 -11.09
N PRO A 564 17.64 -14.12 -11.08
CA PRO A 564 18.92 -13.57 -11.49
C PRO A 564 20.02 -14.14 -10.58
N GLY A 565 21.01 -14.80 -11.20
CA GLY A 565 22.07 -15.52 -10.51
C GLY A 565 22.84 -14.62 -9.53
N ARG A 566 22.95 -15.09 -8.28
CA ARG A 566 23.78 -14.51 -7.22
C ARG A 566 25.19 -14.28 -7.77
N ARG A 567 25.62 -13.02 -7.86
CA ARG A 567 27.05 -12.71 -8.09
C ARG A 567 27.68 -12.55 -6.71
N ASP A 568 28.54 -13.52 -6.39
CA ASP A 568 29.33 -13.64 -5.16
C ASP A 568 30.19 -12.40 -4.84
#